data_AF-A0A0F9JFC8-F1
#
_entry.id   AF-A0A0F9JFC8-F1
#
_cell.length_a   1.000
_cell.length_b   1.000
_cell.length_c   1.000
_cell.angle_alpha   90.00
_cell.angle_beta   90.00
_cell.angle_gamma   90.00
#
_symmetry.space_group_name_H-M   'P 1'
#
loop_
_entity.id
_entity.type
_entity.pdbx_description
1 polymer ?
#
loop_
_entity_poly.entity_id
_entity_poly.type
_entity_poly.pdbx_seq_one_letter_code
_entity_poly.pdbx_strand_id
1 'polypeptide(L)'
;MWSTENSYTLGGALTLDASTLGAETISGPDHFFQGQVAGVLMFNRALGPDECLGIAKGKTFSYLDSLVSWWDMSTINPPDIGFRNLGNDGVGTGLVAATDIVNGIGGGLGMEFDAAGEYVTVPHDSSLNVGGGGFSMSVWVKVNTLGVHKGVFSKLTGDDGYTLYFWTDDTLYWRVDAANARSHTFGGAGVSIGRWYHVVVTHDGANTSELYVDGVLATGGTGVGTVTAVTDDLILGMRTAAGLDGV
;
A
#
# COMPACT_ATOMS: atom_id res chain seq x y z
N MET A 1 -0.48 -3.46 -56.66
CA MET A 1 0.61 -2.64 -56.12
C MET A 1 0.03 -1.90 -54.92
N TRP A 2 0.13 -2.49 -53.74
CA TRP A 2 -0.33 -1.89 -52.48
C TRP A 2 0.91 -1.29 -51.81
N SER A 3 0.93 0.03 -51.61
CA SER A 3 1.97 0.71 -50.85
C SER A 3 1.49 0.99 -49.43
N THR A 4 2.20 0.39 -48.47
CA THR A 4 2.74 0.95 -47.20
C THR A 4 2.45 2.44 -46.97
N GLU A 5 2.13 2.97 -45.78
CA GLU A 5 2.52 2.67 -44.39
C GLU A 5 1.54 3.43 -43.48
N ASN A 6 1.04 2.83 -42.39
CA ASN A 6 0.42 3.58 -41.29
C ASN A 6 1.41 3.65 -40.13
N SER A 7 2.06 4.81 -39.99
CA SER A 7 2.78 5.19 -38.77
C SER A 7 1.76 5.55 -37.69
N TYR A 8 1.75 4.83 -36.57
CA TYR A 8 1.02 5.25 -35.37
C TYR A 8 1.95 6.09 -34.50
N THR A 9 1.70 7.40 -34.45
CA THR A 9 2.22 8.28 -33.40
C THR A 9 1.19 8.34 -32.27
N LEU A 10 1.53 7.79 -31.10
CA LEU A 10 0.78 8.01 -29.86
C LEU A 10 1.09 9.43 -29.35
N GLY A 11 0.36 10.40 -29.89
CA GLY A 11 0.26 11.75 -29.34
C GLY A 11 -1.11 11.91 -28.68
N GLY A 12 -1.14 11.90 -27.36
CA GLY A 12 -2.36 12.16 -26.60
C GLY A 12 -2.00 12.46 -25.14
N ALA A 13 -1.76 13.74 -24.85
CA ALA A 13 -1.76 14.22 -23.48
C ALA A 13 -3.17 14.01 -22.90
N LEU A 14 -3.29 13.22 -21.84
CA LEU A 14 -4.52 13.12 -21.07
C LEU A 14 -4.71 14.43 -20.29
N THR A 15 -5.61 15.28 -20.77
CA THR A 15 -6.11 16.45 -20.02
C THR A 15 -7.05 15.98 -18.92
N LEU A 16 -6.72 16.30 -17.66
CA LEU A 16 -7.48 16.05 -16.45
C LEU A 16 -8.72 16.97 -16.38
N ASP A 17 -9.92 16.40 -16.23
CA ASP A 17 -11.15 17.17 -15.94
C ASP A 17 -11.28 17.38 -14.43
N ALA A 18 -11.25 18.65 -14.00
CA ALA A 18 -11.25 19.08 -12.61
C ALA A 18 -12.66 19.21 -12.00
N SER A 19 -13.64 18.40 -12.42
CA SER A 19 -15.04 18.53 -11.98
C SER A 19 -15.54 17.45 -11.00
N THR A 20 -14.71 16.52 -10.55
CA THR A 20 -15.04 15.63 -9.42
C THR A 20 -14.47 16.17 -8.10
N LEU A 21 -15.29 16.94 -7.38
CA LEU A 21 -15.08 17.34 -5.99
C LEU A 21 -14.86 16.10 -5.10
N GLY A 22 -13.63 15.94 -4.61
CA GLY A 22 -13.13 14.81 -3.82
C GLY A 22 -11.79 14.25 -4.32
N ALA A 23 -11.28 14.72 -5.47
CA ALA A 23 -10.19 14.10 -6.20
C ALA A 23 -8.83 14.07 -5.46
N GLU A 24 -8.53 12.88 -4.92
CA GLU A 24 -7.20 12.29 -4.79
C GLU A 24 -6.28 12.82 -5.91
N THR A 25 -5.21 13.53 -5.55
CA THR A 25 -4.23 13.94 -6.56
C THR A 25 -3.43 12.71 -6.96
N ILE A 26 -3.82 12.10 -8.08
CA ILE A 26 -3.01 11.11 -8.80
C ILE A 26 -1.71 11.82 -9.17
N SER A 27 -0.63 11.52 -8.45
CA SER A 27 0.71 11.86 -8.91
C SER A 27 1.02 11.00 -10.14
N GLY A 28 1.89 11.47 -11.04
CA GLY A 28 2.07 10.91 -12.38
C GLY A 28 2.34 9.38 -12.43
N PRO A 29 2.45 8.79 -13.64
CA PRO A 29 2.48 7.33 -13.86
C PRO A 29 3.51 6.57 -13.00
N ASP A 30 4.56 7.26 -12.56
CA ASP A 30 5.57 6.78 -11.62
C ASP A 30 5.10 6.63 -10.17
N HIS A 31 3.80 6.49 -9.89
CA HIS A 31 3.26 6.30 -8.54
C HIS A 31 2.43 5.02 -8.37
N PHE A 32 2.08 4.40 -9.50
CA PHE A 32 1.44 3.09 -9.53
C PHE A 32 2.46 2.01 -9.19
N PHE A 33 2.02 1.06 -8.38
CA PHE A 33 2.78 -0.14 -8.11
C PHE A 33 2.87 -0.99 -9.37
N GLN A 34 4.02 -1.62 -9.55
CA GLN A 34 4.23 -2.60 -10.61
C GLN A 34 4.82 -3.85 -9.98
N GLY A 35 4.02 -4.89 -9.87
CA GLY A 35 4.34 -6.08 -9.08
C GLY A 35 3.13 -6.77 -8.51
N GLN A 36 3.40 -7.70 -7.60
CA GLN A 36 2.39 -8.53 -6.94
C GLN A 36 2.26 -8.14 -5.47
N VAL A 37 1.03 -8.13 -4.97
CA VAL A 37 0.74 -8.10 -3.54
C VAL A 37 -0.10 -9.31 -3.12
N ALA A 38 0.05 -9.74 -1.87
CA ALA A 38 -0.77 -10.79 -1.30
C ALA A 38 -0.94 -10.58 0.21
N GLY A 39 -2.06 -11.10 0.75
CA GLY A 39 -2.33 -11.12 2.19
C GLY A 39 -2.12 -9.76 2.86
N VAL A 40 -2.94 -8.78 2.48
CA VAL A 40 -2.88 -7.43 3.08
C VAL A 40 -3.73 -7.45 4.36
N LEU A 41 -3.13 -7.12 5.49
CA LEU A 41 -3.79 -7.08 6.79
C LEU A 41 -3.61 -5.73 7.48
N MET A 42 -4.62 -5.29 8.21
CA MET A 42 -4.56 -4.10 9.06
C MET A 42 -4.99 -4.43 10.50
N PHE A 43 -4.28 -3.88 11.47
CA PHE A 43 -4.50 -4.11 12.90
C PHE A 43 -4.66 -2.77 13.63
N ASN A 44 -5.55 -2.73 14.63
CA ASN A 44 -5.78 -1.55 15.48
C ASN A 44 -4.92 -1.51 16.75
N ARG A 45 -3.73 -2.11 16.67
CA ARG A 45 -2.68 -2.03 17.69
C ARG A 45 -1.31 -2.19 17.05
N ALA A 46 -0.27 -1.73 17.75
CA ALA A 46 1.10 -2.11 17.42
C ALA A 46 1.30 -3.60 17.67
N LEU A 47 1.80 -4.32 16.67
CA LEU A 47 2.25 -5.70 16.80
C LEU A 47 3.64 -5.74 17.44
N GLY A 48 3.89 -6.76 18.26
CA GLY A 48 5.22 -7.03 18.80
C GLY A 48 6.12 -7.79 17.79
N PRO A 49 7.44 -7.83 18.01
CA PRO A 49 8.39 -8.50 17.11
C PRO A 49 8.05 -9.96 16.79
N ASP A 50 7.61 -10.74 17.79
CA ASP A 50 7.23 -12.15 17.62
C ASP A 50 5.97 -12.32 16.76
N GLU A 51 5.08 -11.34 16.79
CA GLU A 51 3.85 -11.32 15.99
C GLU A 51 4.19 -10.97 14.54
N CYS A 52 5.03 -9.94 14.32
CA CYS A 52 5.54 -9.59 12.99
C CYS A 52 6.26 -10.77 12.32
N LEU A 53 7.16 -11.46 13.05
CA LEU A 53 7.82 -12.68 12.58
C LEU A 53 6.83 -13.83 12.36
N GLY A 54 5.81 -13.88 13.21
CA GLY A 54 4.75 -14.85 13.17
C GLY A 54 3.96 -14.83 11.87
N ILE A 55 3.44 -13.66 11.51
CA ILE A 55 2.67 -13.44 10.29
C ILE A 55 3.52 -13.81 9.06
N ALA A 56 4.80 -13.41 9.05
CA ALA A 56 5.75 -13.75 7.99
C ALA A 56 5.91 -15.27 7.78
N LYS A 57 5.67 -16.07 8.82
CA LYS A 57 5.77 -17.54 8.80
C LYS A 57 4.43 -18.24 8.64
N GLY A 58 3.33 -17.50 8.40
CA GLY A 58 1.99 -18.06 8.27
C GLY A 58 1.48 -18.73 9.54
N LYS A 59 1.99 -18.34 10.71
CA LYS A 59 1.46 -18.83 11.98
C LYS A 59 0.06 -18.25 12.20
N THR A 60 -0.88 -19.10 12.61
CA THR A 60 -2.17 -18.68 13.15
C THR A 60 -2.00 -18.19 14.58
N PHE A 61 -2.62 -17.07 14.93
CA PHE A 61 -2.52 -16.50 16.27
C PHE A 61 -3.86 -16.00 16.81
N SER A 62 -3.92 -15.85 18.13
CA SER A 62 -5.09 -15.36 18.88
C SER A 62 -5.34 -13.85 18.72
N TYR A 63 -4.50 -13.11 18.01
CA TYR A 63 -4.64 -11.66 17.84
C TYR A 63 -5.56 -11.23 16.69
N LEU A 64 -6.33 -12.16 16.11
CA LEU A 64 -7.40 -11.83 15.17
C LEU A 64 -8.41 -10.85 15.77
N ASP A 65 -8.53 -10.81 17.11
CA ASP A 65 -9.31 -9.82 17.83
C ASP A 65 -8.81 -8.38 17.65
N SER A 66 -7.63 -8.15 17.09
CA SER A 66 -7.13 -6.81 16.72
C SER A 66 -7.16 -6.54 15.22
N LEU A 67 -7.52 -7.55 14.41
CA LEU A 67 -7.64 -7.41 12.96
C LEU A 67 -8.79 -6.46 12.64
N VAL A 68 -8.48 -5.42 11.87
CA VAL A 68 -9.44 -4.47 11.31
C VAL A 68 -9.95 -5.06 10.00
N SER A 69 -9.04 -5.31 9.06
CA SER A 69 -9.37 -5.84 7.75
C SER A 69 -8.33 -6.82 7.23
N TRP A 70 -8.78 -7.72 6.37
CA TRP A 70 -7.93 -8.65 5.64
C TRP A 70 -8.43 -8.80 4.20
N TRP A 71 -7.55 -8.52 3.24
CA TRP A 71 -7.78 -8.73 1.82
C TRP A 71 -6.84 -9.83 1.32
N ASP A 72 -7.41 -10.96 0.91
CA ASP A 72 -6.67 -12.14 0.44
C ASP A 72 -6.36 -12.13 -1.06
N MET A 73 -6.81 -11.09 -1.77
CA MET A 73 -6.66 -10.91 -3.21
C MET A 73 -7.30 -12.05 -4.03
N SER A 74 -8.39 -12.64 -3.54
CA SER A 74 -9.10 -13.71 -4.23
C SER A 74 -9.96 -13.24 -5.42
N THR A 75 -10.25 -11.94 -5.51
CA THR A 75 -11.01 -11.30 -6.59
C THR A 75 -10.45 -9.90 -6.89
N ILE A 76 -10.84 -9.31 -8.02
CA ILE A 76 -10.45 -7.92 -8.38
C ILE A 76 -11.08 -6.86 -7.47
N ASN A 77 -12.21 -7.19 -6.85
CA ASN A 77 -12.88 -6.37 -5.83
C ASN A 77 -12.73 -7.13 -4.50
N PRO A 78 -11.53 -7.14 -3.91
CA PRO A 78 -11.20 -8.04 -2.82
C PRO A 78 -12.10 -7.73 -1.62
N PRO A 79 -12.89 -8.71 -1.13
CA PRO A 79 -13.72 -8.49 0.04
C PRO A 79 -12.86 -8.34 1.30
N ASP A 80 -13.36 -7.59 2.29
CA ASP A 80 -12.82 -7.65 3.64
C ASP A 80 -13.28 -8.94 4.32
N ILE A 81 -12.39 -9.93 4.35
CA ILE A 81 -12.62 -11.20 5.03
C ILE A 81 -12.16 -11.17 6.49
N GLY A 82 -11.88 -10.00 7.02
CA GLY A 82 -11.56 -9.77 8.42
C GLY A 82 -12.67 -10.26 9.35
N PHE A 83 -12.29 -10.79 10.52
CA PHE A 83 -13.23 -11.38 11.48
C PHE A 83 -14.36 -10.44 11.92
N ARG A 84 -14.11 -9.13 11.86
CA ARG A 84 -15.07 -8.09 12.27
C ARG A 84 -16.09 -7.73 11.20
N ASN A 85 -15.91 -8.17 9.95
CA ASN A 85 -16.76 -7.84 8.80
C ASN A 85 -17.11 -6.34 8.76
N LEU A 86 -16.07 -5.49 8.75
CA LEU A 86 -16.24 -4.03 8.80
C LEU A 86 -16.70 -3.45 7.46
N GLY A 87 -16.78 -4.28 6.41
CA GLY A 87 -17.25 -3.86 5.09
C GLY A 87 -16.23 -3.01 4.34
N ASN A 88 -14.95 -3.10 4.71
CA ASN A 88 -13.85 -2.41 4.04
C ASN A 88 -13.49 -3.12 2.72
N ASP A 89 -14.49 -3.42 1.88
CA ASP A 89 -14.30 -4.10 0.60
C ASP A 89 -13.54 -3.21 -0.39
N GLY A 90 -12.64 -3.80 -1.17
CA GLY A 90 -11.92 -3.13 -2.24
C GLY A 90 -12.70 -3.09 -3.55
N VAL A 91 -12.44 -2.06 -4.35
CA VAL A 91 -12.92 -1.88 -5.72
C VAL A 91 -11.71 -1.74 -6.64
N GLY A 92 -11.49 -2.73 -7.50
CA GLY A 92 -10.40 -2.72 -8.46
C GLY A 92 -10.67 -1.76 -9.60
N THR A 93 -9.67 -0.94 -9.94
CA THR A 93 -9.64 -0.07 -11.12
C THR A 93 -8.56 -0.54 -12.07
N GLY A 94 -8.87 -0.63 -13.36
CA GLY A 94 -7.93 -1.10 -14.38
C GLY A 94 -7.70 -2.63 -14.41
N LEU A 95 -8.05 -3.32 -13.33
CA LEU A 95 -7.78 -4.74 -13.13
C LEU A 95 -8.73 -5.68 -13.89
N VAL A 96 -8.20 -6.81 -14.34
CA VAL A 96 -8.85 -7.88 -15.10
C VAL A 96 -8.64 -9.22 -14.40
N ALA A 97 -9.75 -9.83 -13.93
CA ALA A 97 -9.69 -11.05 -13.12
C ALA A 97 -8.98 -12.25 -13.76
N ALA A 98 -8.94 -12.32 -15.09
CA ALA A 98 -8.31 -13.43 -15.82
C ALA A 98 -6.78 -13.38 -15.85
N THR A 99 -6.20 -12.20 -15.66
CA THR A 99 -4.74 -11.97 -15.75
C THR A 99 -4.15 -11.51 -14.42
N ASP A 100 -4.93 -10.79 -13.62
CA ASP A 100 -4.38 -10.02 -12.51
C ASP A 100 -4.62 -10.72 -11.16
N ILE A 101 -5.40 -11.79 -11.14
CA ILE A 101 -5.47 -12.71 -10.00
C ILE A 101 -4.51 -13.87 -10.29
N VAL A 102 -3.41 -13.90 -9.54
CA VAL A 102 -2.26 -14.78 -9.79
C VAL A 102 -1.99 -15.70 -8.60
N ASN A 103 -1.15 -16.72 -8.81
CA ASN A 103 -0.61 -17.50 -7.69
C ASN A 103 0.28 -16.59 -6.84
N GLY A 104 -0.10 -16.42 -5.58
CA GLY A 104 0.63 -15.64 -4.60
C GLY A 104 1.68 -16.46 -3.85
N ILE A 105 1.99 -16.00 -2.65
CA ILE A 105 2.93 -16.66 -1.74
C ILE A 105 2.26 -17.84 -1.01
N GLY A 106 3.02 -18.90 -0.72
CA GLY A 106 2.58 -19.98 0.18
C GLY A 106 1.36 -20.78 -0.29
N GLY A 107 1.01 -20.72 -1.58
CA GLY A 107 -0.17 -21.38 -2.14
C GLY A 107 -1.46 -20.57 -2.03
N GLY A 108 -1.39 -19.32 -1.54
CA GLY A 108 -2.48 -18.35 -1.61
C GLY A 108 -2.57 -17.66 -2.97
N LEU A 109 -3.53 -16.75 -3.09
CA LEU A 109 -3.67 -15.87 -4.25
C LEU A 109 -2.94 -14.54 -4.01
N GLY A 110 -2.65 -13.86 -5.10
CA GLY A 110 -2.11 -12.51 -5.11
C GLY A 110 -2.74 -11.70 -6.24
N MET A 111 -2.59 -10.39 -6.15
CA MET A 111 -2.99 -9.45 -7.19
C MET A 111 -1.75 -8.93 -7.89
N GLU A 112 -1.71 -9.02 -9.21
CA GLU A 112 -0.72 -8.38 -10.08
C GLU A 112 -1.19 -6.99 -10.46
N PHE A 113 -0.26 -6.03 -10.41
CA PHE A 113 -0.38 -4.71 -11.00
C PHE A 113 0.71 -4.63 -12.07
N ASP A 114 0.36 -4.74 -13.35
CA ASP A 114 1.30 -4.77 -14.47
C ASP A 114 1.09 -3.65 -15.50
N ALA A 115 0.00 -2.88 -15.38
CA ALA A 115 -0.30 -1.74 -16.21
C ALA A 115 -0.39 -0.42 -15.42
N ALA A 116 -0.24 0.69 -16.13
CA ALA A 116 -0.47 2.01 -15.55
C ALA A 116 -1.97 2.20 -15.27
N GLY A 117 -2.31 2.75 -14.09
CA GLY A 117 -3.70 3.00 -13.71
C GLY A 117 -4.38 1.84 -12.99
N GLU A 118 -3.64 0.78 -12.65
CA GLU A 118 -4.17 -0.34 -11.85
C GLU A 118 -3.98 -0.09 -10.36
N TYR A 119 -5.07 -0.19 -9.61
CA TYR A 119 -5.09 -0.03 -8.16
C TYR A 119 -6.40 -0.59 -7.59
N VAL A 120 -6.46 -0.74 -6.26
CA VAL A 120 -7.69 -1.05 -5.53
C VAL A 120 -8.02 0.12 -4.62
N THR A 121 -9.24 0.64 -4.73
CA THR A 121 -9.79 1.61 -3.78
C THR A 121 -10.58 0.88 -2.71
N VAL A 122 -10.22 1.08 -1.45
CA VAL A 122 -11.02 0.70 -0.29
C VAL A 122 -11.71 1.97 0.22
N PRO A 123 -13.04 2.09 0.08
CA PRO A 123 -13.77 3.27 0.49
C PRO A 123 -13.47 3.65 1.93
N HIS A 124 -13.45 4.95 2.21
CA HIS A 124 -13.20 5.47 3.53
C HIS A 124 -14.14 4.84 4.58
N ASP A 125 -13.52 4.30 5.63
CA ASP A 125 -14.16 4.02 6.90
C ASP A 125 -13.26 4.49 8.05
N SER A 126 -13.88 4.91 9.16
CA SER A 126 -13.17 5.38 10.35
C SER A 126 -12.29 4.31 11.00
N SER A 127 -12.57 3.01 10.77
CA SER A 127 -11.74 1.90 11.23
C SER A 127 -10.38 1.82 10.51
N LEU A 128 -10.26 2.43 9.33
CA LEU A 128 -9.02 2.57 8.57
C LEU A 128 -8.20 3.80 9.02
N ASN A 129 -8.74 4.62 9.92
CA ASN A 129 -7.98 5.69 10.56
C ASN A 129 -7.22 5.13 11.76
N VAL A 130 -5.95 5.51 11.83
CA VAL A 130 -5.01 4.96 12.82
C VAL A 130 -4.89 5.84 14.07
N GLY A 131 -5.11 7.15 13.94
CA GLY A 131 -5.31 8.05 15.08
C GLY A 131 -4.17 8.03 16.11
N GLY A 132 -4.54 8.11 17.39
CA GLY A 132 -3.61 8.03 18.53
C GLY A 132 -3.55 6.65 19.18
N GLY A 133 -4.18 5.64 18.57
CA GLY A 133 -4.04 4.25 18.97
C GLY A 133 -2.87 3.63 18.23
N GLY A 134 -2.21 2.64 18.82
CA GLY A 134 -1.25 1.85 18.06
C GLY A 134 -1.93 1.18 16.86
N PHE A 135 -1.17 0.90 15.82
CA PHE A 135 -1.66 0.19 14.65
C PHE A 135 -0.54 -0.59 13.97
N SER A 136 -0.91 -1.49 13.07
CA SER A 136 0.04 -2.18 12.20
C SER A 136 -0.58 -2.54 10.89
N MET A 137 0.24 -2.61 9.84
CA MET A 137 -0.17 -3.11 8.53
C MET A 137 0.84 -4.15 8.04
N SER A 138 0.34 -5.19 7.39
CA SER A 138 1.11 -6.32 6.91
C SER A 138 0.79 -6.58 5.44
N VAL A 139 1.80 -6.86 4.64
CA VAL A 139 1.64 -7.18 3.21
C VAL A 139 2.78 -8.05 2.73
N TRP A 140 2.47 -9.05 1.91
CA TRP A 140 3.46 -9.65 1.02
C TRP A 140 3.56 -8.82 -0.25
N VAL A 141 4.77 -8.45 -0.62
CA VAL A 141 5.03 -7.61 -1.80
C VAL A 141 6.15 -8.21 -2.64
N LYS A 142 5.96 -8.19 -3.96
CA LYS A 142 6.99 -8.56 -4.95
C LYS A 142 6.99 -7.51 -6.04
N VAL A 143 8.04 -6.71 -6.09
CA VAL A 143 8.14 -5.60 -7.04
C VAL A 143 8.74 -6.07 -8.38
N ASN A 144 8.23 -5.59 -9.51
CA ASN A 144 8.74 -5.95 -10.84
C ASN A 144 9.70 -4.90 -11.41
N THR A 145 9.59 -3.65 -10.96
CA THR A 145 10.44 -2.54 -11.40
C THR A 145 10.89 -1.69 -10.21
N LEU A 146 12.00 -0.98 -10.37
CA LEU A 146 12.64 -0.18 -9.33
C LEU A 146 13.12 1.15 -9.93
N GLY A 147 13.62 2.09 -9.12
CA GLY A 147 14.15 3.39 -9.56
C GLY A 147 13.12 4.53 -9.69
N VAL A 148 11.87 4.28 -9.31
CA VAL A 148 10.76 5.27 -9.31
C VAL A 148 9.91 5.10 -8.07
N HIS A 149 9.07 6.08 -7.74
CA HIS A 149 8.11 5.93 -6.65
C HIS A 149 7.12 4.78 -6.94
N LYS A 150 6.74 3.99 -5.94
CA LYS A 150 5.70 2.94 -6.12
C LYS A 150 4.92 2.75 -4.84
N GLY A 151 3.67 3.20 -4.81
CA GLY A 151 2.83 3.02 -3.61
C GLY A 151 2.31 1.61 -3.48
N VAL A 152 2.67 0.92 -2.40
CA VAL A 152 2.09 -0.39 -2.07
C VAL A 152 0.70 -0.18 -1.49
N PHE A 153 0.58 0.75 -0.54
CA PHE A 153 -0.70 1.28 -0.09
C PHE A 153 -0.56 2.71 0.44
N SER A 154 -1.67 3.46 0.41
CA SER A 154 -1.70 4.86 0.79
C SER A 154 -3.08 5.28 1.30
N LYS A 155 -3.12 6.00 2.42
CA LYS A 155 -4.28 6.72 2.90
C LYS A 155 -3.79 8.09 3.38
N LEU A 156 -3.71 9.04 2.45
CA LEU A 156 -3.15 10.37 2.68
C LEU A 156 -4.07 11.47 2.16
N THR A 157 -4.14 12.58 2.90
CA THR A 157 -4.74 13.84 2.47
C THR A 157 -3.72 14.94 2.70
N GLY A 158 -3.04 15.41 1.64
CA GLY A 158 -1.93 16.35 1.83
C GLY A 158 -0.84 15.75 2.73
N ASP A 159 -0.55 16.40 3.85
CA ASP A 159 0.44 15.98 4.85
C ASP A 159 -0.19 15.29 6.07
N ASP A 160 -1.26 14.53 5.86
CA ASP A 160 -1.94 13.78 6.92
C ASP A 160 -2.19 12.34 6.47
N GLY A 161 -1.91 11.37 7.35
CA GLY A 161 -2.23 9.96 7.15
C GLY A 161 -0.99 9.06 7.08
N TYR A 162 -1.03 8.04 6.22
CA TYR A 162 0.04 7.05 6.13
C TYR A 162 0.22 6.45 4.73
N THR A 163 1.44 6.02 4.40
CA THR A 163 1.72 5.30 3.15
C THR A 163 2.95 4.40 3.27
N LEU A 164 2.88 3.24 2.60
CA LEU A 164 4.01 2.35 2.34
C LEU A 164 4.34 2.40 0.85
N TYR A 165 5.58 2.70 0.50
CA TYR A 165 5.96 2.87 -0.90
C TYR A 165 7.46 2.64 -1.12
N PHE A 166 7.85 2.33 -2.35
CA PHE A 166 9.25 2.37 -2.77
C PHE A 166 9.64 3.79 -3.17
N TRP A 167 10.84 4.21 -2.80
CA TRP A 167 11.45 5.46 -3.27
C TRP A 167 12.30 5.22 -4.52
N THR A 168 12.81 6.29 -5.13
CA THR A 168 13.68 6.24 -6.32
C THR A 168 15.05 5.60 -6.07
N ASP A 169 15.42 5.35 -4.81
CA ASP A 169 16.66 4.68 -4.40
C ASP A 169 16.48 3.18 -4.11
N ASP A 170 15.33 2.62 -4.50
CA ASP A 170 14.94 1.22 -4.34
C ASP A 170 14.66 0.79 -2.90
N THR A 171 14.64 1.74 -1.97
CA THR A 171 14.34 1.47 -0.57
C THR A 171 12.83 1.50 -0.33
N LEU A 172 12.36 0.61 0.55
CA LEU A 172 10.99 0.60 1.03
C LEU A 172 10.82 1.60 2.17
N TYR A 173 9.91 2.56 2.00
CA TYR A 173 9.60 3.61 2.95
C TYR A 173 8.22 3.42 3.55
N TRP A 174 8.18 3.51 4.87
CA TRP A 174 7.00 3.76 5.66
C TRP A 174 6.95 5.24 6.03
N ARG A 175 5.87 5.92 5.68
CA ARG A 175 5.62 7.32 6.03
C ARG A 175 4.34 7.43 6.83
N VAL A 176 4.43 8.18 7.92
CA VAL A 176 3.28 8.65 8.70
C VAL A 176 3.39 10.16 8.84
N ASP A 177 2.26 10.85 8.66
CA ASP A 177 2.18 12.29 8.82
C ASP A 177 1.08 12.69 9.82
N ALA A 178 1.35 13.77 10.54
CA ALA A 178 0.47 14.33 11.55
C ALA A 178 0.55 15.86 11.53
N ALA A 179 -0.37 16.49 10.80
CA ALA A 179 -0.67 17.93 10.68
C ALA A 179 0.51 18.86 10.36
N ASN A 180 1.55 18.88 11.21
CA ASN A 180 2.75 19.69 11.09
C ASN A 180 4.05 18.87 11.25
N ALA A 181 3.96 17.54 11.25
CA ALA A 181 5.11 16.65 11.41
C ALA A 181 5.01 15.48 10.43
N ARG A 182 6.17 15.02 9.96
CA ARG A 182 6.34 13.86 9.07
C ARG A 182 7.43 12.96 9.63
N SER A 183 7.23 11.65 9.55
CA SER A 183 8.28 10.66 9.86
C SER A 183 8.39 9.64 8.73
N HIS A 184 9.65 9.33 8.41
CA HIS A 184 10.02 8.28 7.48
C HIS A 184 10.78 7.19 8.22
N THR A 185 10.26 5.97 8.15
CA THR A 185 10.92 4.75 8.63
C THR A 185 11.20 3.91 7.39
N PHE A 186 12.45 3.57 7.11
CA PHE A 186 12.83 2.95 5.84
C PHE A 186 13.64 1.67 6.04
N GLY A 187 13.41 0.67 5.19
CA GLY A 187 14.14 -0.58 5.24
C GLY A 187 15.63 -0.34 4.97
N GLY A 188 16.53 -1.11 5.58
CA GLY A 188 17.93 -1.10 5.13
C GLY A 188 18.03 -1.44 3.64
N ALA A 189 19.01 -0.86 2.94
CA ALA A 189 19.16 -0.97 1.48
C ALA A 189 19.13 -2.43 0.97
N GLY A 190 18.48 -2.65 -0.18
CA GLY A 190 18.62 -3.89 -0.97
C GLY A 190 17.35 -4.70 -1.25
N VAL A 191 16.27 -4.07 -1.71
CA VAL A 191 15.16 -4.81 -2.33
C VAL A 191 15.56 -5.17 -3.77
N SER A 192 15.29 -6.41 -4.17
CA SER A 192 15.50 -6.89 -5.54
C SER A 192 14.17 -7.21 -6.22
N ILE A 193 14.06 -6.91 -7.51
CA ILE A 193 12.89 -7.27 -8.31
C ILE A 193 12.62 -8.76 -8.31
N GLY A 194 11.34 -9.15 -8.46
CA GLY A 194 10.92 -10.54 -8.64
C GLY A 194 11.01 -11.42 -7.39
N ARG A 195 11.40 -10.86 -6.23
CA ARG A 195 11.42 -11.57 -4.94
C ARG A 195 10.24 -11.13 -4.07
N TRP A 196 9.58 -12.10 -3.43
CA TRP A 196 8.60 -11.82 -2.38
C TRP A 196 9.30 -11.39 -1.08
N TYR A 197 8.80 -10.32 -0.49
CA TYR A 197 9.16 -9.81 0.83
C TYR A 197 7.90 -9.78 1.69
N HIS A 198 8.01 -10.21 2.95
CA HIS A 198 6.96 -9.94 3.93
C HIS A 198 7.26 -8.64 4.66
N VAL A 199 6.36 -7.67 4.58
CA VAL A 199 6.53 -6.35 5.18
C VAL A 199 5.50 -6.17 6.27
N VAL A 200 5.97 -5.73 7.44
CA VAL A 200 5.08 -5.25 8.52
C VAL A 200 5.54 -3.88 8.97
N VAL A 201 4.63 -2.93 9.01
CA VAL A 201 4.82 -1.64 9.68
C VAL A 201 4.05 -1.62 10.98
N THR A 202 4.64 -1.07 12.02
CA THR A 202 3.98 -0.84 13.31
C THR A 202 4.14 0.62 13.69
N HIS A 203 3.13 1.17 14.38
CA HIS A 203 3.23 2.47 15.03
C HIS A 203 2.50 2.38 16.38
N ASP A 204 3.08 2.96 17.43
CA ASP A 204 2.59 2.82 18.81
C ASP A 204 1.42 3.76 19.18
N GLY A 205 0.97 4.59 18.25
CA GLY A 205 -0.02 5.65 18.44
C GLY A 205 0.57 6.93 19.06
N ALA A 206 1.87 6.90 19.38
CA ALA A 206 2.59 7.98 20.02
C ALA A 206 3.77 8.42 19.15
N ASN A 207 4.98 7.87 19.29
CA ASN A 207 6.17 8.38 18.60
C ASN A 207 7.09 7.28 18.10
N THR A 208 6.64 6.03 17.98
CA THR A 208 7.51 4.94 17.53
C THR A 208 6.92 4.34 16.28
N SER A 209 7.74 4.25 15.23
CA SER A 209 7.44 3.47 14.04
C SER A 209 8.52 2.44 13.79
N GLU A 210 8.12 1.23 13.44
CA GLU A 210 9.03 0.15 13.11
C GLU A 210 8.64 -0.47 11.77
N LEU A 211 9.65 -0.86 11.00
CA LEU A 211 9.49 -1.56 9.73
C LEU A 211 10.22 -2.89 9.80
N TYR A 212 9.46 -3.97 9.65
CA TYR A 212 9.95 -5.34 9.61
C TYR A 212 9.92 -5.85 8.17
N VAL A 213 11.01 -6.48 7.75
CA VAL A 213 11.14 -7.13 6.44
C VAL A 213 11.53 -8.59 6.68
N ASP A 214 10.77 -9.51 6.10
CA ASP A 214 10.90 -10.96 6.29
C ASP A 214 10.89 -11.39 7.77
N GLY A 215 10.14 -10.64 8.59
CA GLY A 215 9.99 -10.87 10.03
C GLY A 215 11.17 -10.38 10.88
N VAL A 216 12.12 -9.63 10.30
CA VAL A 216 13.25 -9.02 11.01
C VAL A 216 13.09 -7.50 11.01
N LEU A 217 13.36 -6.85 12.15
CA LEU A 217 13.37 -5.39 12.24
C LEU A 217 14.43 -4.83 11.29
N ALA A 218 13.99 -4.10 10.25
CA ALA A 218 14.87 -3.45 9.29
C ALA A 218 15.34 -2.10 9.84
N THR A 219 14.40 -1.31 10.37
CA THR A 219 14.71 -0.10 11.12
C THR A 219 13.58 0.22 12.11
N GLY A 220 13.92 0.98 13.14
CA GLY A 220 12.97 1.65 14.04
C GLY A 220 13.36 3.11 14.16
N GLY A 221 12.38 3.99 14.34
CA GLY A 221 12.64 5.42 14.42
C GLY A 221 11.61 6.16 15.26
N THR A 222 11.92 7.42 15.55
CA THR A 222 10.95 8.34 16.12
C THR A 222 9.90 8.63 15.06
N GLY A 223 8.72 8.04 15.24
CA GLY A 223 7.50 8.40 14.54
C GLY A 223 7.08 9.85 14.81
N VAL A 224 6.05 10.29 14.09
CA VAL A 224 5.25 11.44 14.52
C VAL A 224 4.31 11.01 15.63
N GLY A 225 3.75 12.01 16.34
CA GLY A 225 2.68 11.91 17.33
C GLY A 225 1.44 11.12 16.87
N THR A 226 0.27 11.49 17.40
CA THR A 226 -1.02 11.05 16.86
C THR A 226 -1.11 11.32 15.36
N VAL A 227 -1.33 10.28 14.57
CA VAL A 227 -1.58 10.42 13.12
C VAL A 227 -2.97 11.02 12.93
N THR A 228 -3.07 12.08 12.13
CA THR A 228 -4.35 12.74 11.86
C THR A 228 -5.27 11.79 11.11
N ALA A 229 -6.53 11.68 11.55
CA ALA A 229 -7.55 10.94 10.84
C ALA A 229 -7.91 11.66 9.53
N VAL A 230 -8.00 10.91 8.44
CA VAL A 230 -8.33 11.44 7.10
C VAL A 230 -9.60 10.82 6.56
N THR A 231 -10.27 11.52 5.65
CA THR A 231 -11.54 11.09 5.03
C THR A 231 -11.37 10.53 3.64
N ASP A 232 -10.17 10.56 3.08
CA ASP A 232 -9.84 9.98 1.78
C ASP A 232 -9.81 8.44 1.86
N ASP A 233 -9.96 7.79 0.72
CA ASP A 233 -9.98 6.33 0.63
C ASP A 233 -8.60 5.73 0.92
N LEU A 234 -8.58 4.46 1.31
CA LEU A 234 -7.34 3.69 1.34
C LEU A 234 -7.12 3.12 -0.07
N ILE A 235 -5.95 3.36 -0.64
CA ILE A 235 -5.59 2.84 -1.96
C ILE A 235 -4.53 1.76 -1.80
N LEU A 236 -4.70 0.62 -2.47
CA LEU A 236 -3.67 -0.40 -2.67
C LEU A 236 -3.14 -0.31 -4.10
N GLY A 237 -1.83 -0.41 -4.29
CA GLY A 237 -1.22 -0.39 -5.62
C GLY A 237 -0.99 1.02 -6.21
N MET A 238 -1.20 2.09 -5.45
CA MET A 238 -0.86 3.45 -5.85
C MET A 238 -0.44 4.28 -4.64
N ARG A 239 0.52 5.20 -4.86
CA ARG A 239 0.86 6.26 -3.90
C ARG A 239 -0.02 7.47 -4.21
N THR A 240 -0.84 7.90 -3.26
CA THR A 240 -1.55 9.18 -3.38
C THR A 240 -0.55 10.32 -3.15
N ALA A 241 -0.61 11.37 -3.97
CA ALA A 241 0.29 12.51 -3.82
C ALA A 241 -0.11 13.31 -2.58
N ALA A 242 0.82 13.50 -1.65
CA ALA A 242 0.74 14.65 -0.76
C ALA A 242 0.95 15.91 -1.60
N GLY A 243 0.22 16.98 -1.33
CA GLY A 243 0.69 18.30 -1.75
C GLY A 243 2.11 18.45 -1.21
N LEU A 244 3.08 18.68 -2.10
CA LEU A 244 4.53 18.75 -1.84
C LEU A 244 5.30 17.42 -1.92
N ASP A 245 5.42 16.88 -3.14
CA ASP A 245 6.57 16.07 -3.57
C ASP A 245 7.82 16.96 -3.77
N GLY A 246 8.16 17.74 -2.75
CA GLY A 246 9.27 18.67 -2.80
C GLY A 246 9.87 18.90 -1.43
N VAL A 247 11.16 18.58 -1.33
CA VAL A 247 12.11 18.74 -0.22
C VAL A 247 12.26 17.49 0.67
#